data_AF-A0A919MGU1-F1
#
_entry.id   AF-A0A919MGU1-F1
#
_cell.length_a   1.000
_cell.length_b   1.000
_cell.length_c   1.000
_cell.angle_alpha   90.00
_cell.angle_beta   90.00
_cell.angle_gamma   90.00
#
_symmetry.space_group_name_H-M   'P 1'
#
loop_
_entity.id
_entity.type
_entity.pdbx_description
1 polymer ?
#
loop_
_entity_poly.entity_id
_entity_poly.type
_entity_poly.pdbx_seq_one_letter_code
_entity_poly.pdbx_strand_id
1 'polypeptide(L)'
;MTMRAAATTPEQDATGGHRLARPSLDDARAAVHSLYGPHTGDIWQNLLFTAGLTGNETSSAAMDRMVAVMQAAEPLVQLCARGLQVRVSAYRSLAAKAQDQRESR
;
A
#
# COMPACT_ATOMS: atom_id res chain seq x y z
N MET A 1 9.89 -8.71 -37.03
CA MET A 1 10.04 -9.55 -35.83
C MET A 1 9.81 -8.64 -34.63
N THR A 2 8.55 -8.39 -34.30
CA THR A 2 8.17 -7.39 -33.29
C THR A 2 7.92 -8.10 -31.98
N MET A 3 8.78 -7.86 -30.99
CA MET A 3 8.62 -8.34 -29.62
C MET A 3 7.33 -7.78 -29.03
N ARG A 4 6.41 -8.68 -28.71
CA ARG A 4 5.18 -8.39 -27.97
C ARG A 4 5.57 -8.20 -26.50
N ALA A 5 5.58 -6.96 -26.03
CA ALA A 5 5.70 -6.65 -24.62
C ALA A 5 4.56 -7.33 -23.86
N ALA A 6 4.91 -8.19 -22.89
CA ALA A 6 3.97 -8.73 -21.93
C ALA A 6 3.44 -7.57 -21.09
N ALA A 7 2.17 -7.23 -21.26
CA ALA A 7 1.49 -6.27 -20.40
C ALA A 7 1.46 -6.86 -18.99
N THR A 8 2.29 -6.34 -18.10
CA THR A 8 2.18 -6.53 -16.66
C THR A 8 0.81 -5.97 -16.27
N THR A 9 -0.19 -6.83 -16.10
CA THR A 9 -1.51 -6.42 -15.64
C THR A 9 -1.33 -5.71 -14.29
N PRO A 10 -1.64 -4.42 -14.18
CA PRO A 10 -1.50 -3.74 -12.91
C PRO A 10 -2.47 -4.40 -11.92
N GLU A 11 -2.04 -4.53 -10.68
CA GLU A 11 -2.79 -5.08 -9.54
C GLU A 11 -4.14 -4.38 -9.25
N GLN A 12 -4.50 -3.40 -10.07
CA GLN A 12 -5.75 -2.65 -10.13
C GLN A 12 -6.95 -3.50 -10.56
N ASP A 13 -6.74 -4.59 -11.30
CA ASP A 13 -7.82 -5.48 -11.77
C ASP A 13 -8.30 -6.49 -10.72
N ALA A 14 -7.68 -6.53 -9.54
CA ALA A 14 -8.05 -7.48 -8.49
C ALA A 14 -9.42 -7.19 -7.88
N THR A 15 -9.86 -5.92 -7.82
CA THR A 15 -11.12 -5.51 -7.17
C THR A 15 -12.32 -5.50 -8.11
N GLY A 16 -12.21 -6.11 -9.29
CA GLY A 16 -13.28 -6.18 -10.28
C GLY A 16 -13.68 -4.80 -10.80
N GLY A 17 -14.98 -4.53 -10.94
CA GLY A 17 -15.50 -3.27 -11.47
C GLY A 17 -15.14 -2.02 -10.65
N HIS A 18 -14.62 -2.19 -9.43
CA HIS A 18 -14.27 -1.09 -8.54
C HIS A 18 -12.89 -0.46 -8.83
N ARG A 19 -12.01 -1.16 -9.56
CA ARG A 19 -10.68 -0.67 -10.01
C ARG A 19 -9.85 0.02 -8.91
N LEU A 20 -10.01 -0.41 -7.66
CA LEU A 20 -9.28 0.13 -6.53
C LEU A 20 -7.84 -0.41 -6.57
N ALA A 21 -6.86 0.49 -6.50
CA ALA A 21 -5.46 0.11 -6.41
C ALA A 21 -5.09 -0.34 -4.98
N ARG A 22 -4.20 -1.33 -4.86
CA ARG A 22 -3.61 -1.69 -3.58
C ARG A 22 -2.74 -0.52 -3.08
N PRO A 23 -2.87 -0.09 -1.81
CA PRO A 23 -1.95 0.87 -1.23
C PRO A 23 -0.49 0.38 -1.29
N SER A 24 0.40 1.27 -1.68
CA SER A 24 1.84 1.05 -1.82
C SER A 24 2.65 1.77 -0.73
N LEU A 25 3.95 1.51 -0.66
CA LEU A 25 4.85 2.28 0.21
C LEU A 25 4.92 3.76 -0.19
N ASP A 26 4.73 4.09 -1.48
CA ASP A 26 4.64 5.48 -1.93
C ASP A 26 3.38 6.17 -1.42
N ASP A 27 2.25 5.47 -1.34
CA ASP A 27 1.04 5.99 -0.69
C ASP A 27 1.29 6.31 0.78
N ALA A 28 2.03 5.43 1.48
CA ALA A 28 2.38 5.64 2.88
C ALA A 28 3.31 6.85 3.05
N ARG A 29 4.35 6.94 2.21
CA ARG A 29 5.28 8.08 2.20
C ARG A 29 4.56 9.39 1.90
N ALA A 30 3.66 9.40 0.93
CA ALA A 30 2.87 10.57 0.59
C ALA A 30 1.96 11.00 1.74
N ALA A 31 1.35 10.05 2.47
CA ALA A 31 0.54 10.34 3.65
C ALA A 31 1.36 11.02 4.76
N VAL A 32 2.54 10.48 5.09
CA VAL A 32 3.45 11.11 6.06
C VAL A 32 3.92 12.48 5.55
N HIS A 33 4.24 12.57 4.26
CA HIS A 33 4.66 13.83 3.63
C HIS A 33 3.62 14.94 3.71
N SER A 34 2.33 14.59 3.58
CA SER A 34 1.25 15.56 3.70
C SER A 34 1.15 16.21 5.09
N LEU A 35 1.64 15.54 6.14
CA LEU A 35 1.63 16.05 7.51
C LEU A 35 2.92 16.79 7.88
N TYR A 36 4.07 16.23 7.53
CA TYR A 36 5.38 16.75 7.97
C TYR A 36 6.11 17.57 6.90
N GLY A 37 5.61 17.60 5.67
CA GLY A 37 6.17 18.38 4.57
C GLY A 37 7.66 18.07 4.35
N PRO A 38 8.52 19.08 4.21
CA PRO A 38 9.96 18.89 3.95
C PRO A 38 10.69 18.04 5.01
N HIS A 39 10.20 17.98 6.25
CA HIS A 39 10.83 17.24 7.35
C HIS A 39 10.56 15.72 7.32
N THR A 40 9.86 15.24 6.30
CA THR A 40 9.46 13.82 6.18
C THR A 40 10.64 12.88 5.99
N GLY A 41 11.78 13.37 5.48
CA GLY A 41 12.93 12.54 5.13
C GLY A 41 13.38 11.65 6.29
N ASP A 42 13.67 12.25 7.44
CA ASP A 42 14.22 11.54 8.60
C ASP A 42 13.19 10.59 9.23
N ILE A 43 11.94 11.04 9.34
CA ILE A 43 10.82 10.23 9.84
C ILE A 43 10.63 9.00 8.96
N TRP A 44 10.60 9.18 7.64
CA TRP A 44 10.42 8.10 6.69
C TRP A 44 11.55 7.08 6.74
N GLN A 45 12.81 7.53 6.83
CA GLN A 45 13.95 6.62 6.95
C GLN A 45 13.92 5.82 8.25
N ASN A 46 13.52 6.45 9.37
CA ASN A 46 13.37 5.75 10.64
C ASN A 46 12.27 4.67 10.59
N LEU A 47 11.14 4.98 9.94
CA LEU A 47 10.05 4.01 9.73
C LEU A 47 10.51 2.82 8.86
N LEU A 48 11.21 3.09 7.76
CA LEU A 48 11.77 2.05 6.89
C LEU A 48 12.75 1.16 7.63
N PHE A 49 13.69 1.77 8.38
CA PHE A 49 14.66 1.04 9.18
C PHE A 49 13.97 0.14 10.21
N THR A 50 13.02 0.68 10.96
CA THR A 50 12.26 -0.07 11.98
C THR A 50 11.45 -1.22 11.38
N ALA A 51 10.92 -1.04 10.17
CA ALA A 51 10.18 -2.07 9.44
C ALA A 51 11.09 -3.13 8.76
N GLY A 52 12.41 -2.91 8.73
CA GLY A 52 13.35 -3.71 7.96
C GLY A 52 13.07 -3.65 6.46
N LEU A 53 12.83 -2.43 5.95
CA LEU A 53 12.48 -2.14 4.56
C LEU A 53 13.48 -1.15 3.95
N THR A 54 13.61 -1.21 2.63
CA THR A 54 14.46 -0.32 1.81
C THR A 54 13.67 0.83 1.18
N GLY A 55 12.34 0.68 1.07
CA GLY A 55 11.44 1.63 0.43
C GLY A 55 11.12 1.31 -1.02
N ASN A 56 11.73 0.27 -1.60
CA ASN A 56 11.50 -0.17 -2.98
C ASN A 56 10.62 -1.42 -3.07
N GLU A 57 10.14 -1.93 -1.93
CA GLU A 57 9.34 -3.14 -1.88
C GLU A 57 7.96 -2.90 -2.48
N THR A 58 7.54 -3.84 -3.34
CA THR A 58 6.22 -3.82 -3.97
C THR A 58 5.26 -4.82 -3.33
N SER A 59 5.72 -5.66 -2.41
CA SER A 59 4.95 -6.76 -1.83
C SER A 59 3.92 -6.28 -0.79
N SER A 60 2.79 -6.99 -0.69
CA SER A 60 1.77 -6.73 0.33
C SER A 60 2.32 -6.86 1.76
N ALA A 61 3.20 -7.83 1.99
CA ALA A 61 3.85 -8.03 3.27
C ALA A 61 4.74 -6.85 3.70
N ALA A 62 5.33 -6.12 2.75
CA ALA A 62 6.07 -4.90 3.07
C ALA A 62 5.12 -3.79 3.56
N MET A 63 3.97 -3.62 2.90
CA MET A 63 2.97 -2.66 3.33
C MET A 63 2.40 -3.00 4.72
N ASP A 64 2.12 -4.29 4.99
CA ASP A 64 1.64 -4.73 6.31
C ASP A 64 2.66 -4.42 7.42
N ARG A 65 3.95 -4.69 7.17
CA ARG A 65 5.04 -4.34 8.11
C ARG A 65 5.14 -2.82 8.33
N MET A 66 5.06 -2.03 7.27
CA MET A 66 5.08 -0.58 7.37
C MET A 66 3.90 -0.06 8.20
N VAL A 67 2.66 -0.53 7.94
CA VAL A 67 1.48 -0.13 8.73
C VAL A 67 1.66 -0.50 10.21
N ALA A 68 2.19 -1.69 10.51
CA ALA A 68 2.44 -2.10 11.89
C ALA A 68 3.43 -1.18 12.62
N VAL A 69 4.52 -0.77 11.96
CA VAL A 69 5.48 0.19 12.51
C VAL A 69 4.85 1.57 12.69
N MET A 70 4.10 2.06 11.70
CA MET A 70 3.42 3.35 11.80
C MET A 70 2.38 3.40 12.93
N GLN A 71 1.75 2.26 13.27
CA GLN A 71 0.84 2.15 14.41
C GLN A 71 1.53 2.27 15.77
N ALA A 72 2.84 1.98 15.84
CA ALA A 72 3.65 2.12 17.05
C ALA A 72 4.41 3.46 17.14
N ALA A 73 4.36 4.28 16.08
CA ALA A 73 5.05 5.58 16.00
C ALA A 73 4.30 6.69 16.74
N GLU A 74 4.71 7.96 16.60
CA GLU A 74 4.01 9.08 17.23
C GLU A 74 2.57 9.29 16.71
N PRO A 75 1.69 9.98 17.46
CA PRO A 75 0.24 9.99 17.19
C PRO A 75 -0.19 10.42 15.78
N LEU A 76 0.53 11.36 15.16
CA LEU A 76 0.22 11.80 13.80
C LEU A 76 0.52 10.71 12.76
N VAL A 77 1.60 9.97 12.93
CA VAL A 77 1.94 8.82 12.07
C VAL A 77 0.93 7.69 12.28
N GLN A 78 0.46 7.47 13.51
CA GLN A 78 -0.60 6.49 13.79
C GLN A 78 -1.90 6.82 13.05
N LEU A 79 -2.26 8.10 12.94
CA LEU A 79 -3.42 8.53 12.18
C LEU A 79 -3.29 8.18 10.68
N CYS A 80 -2.11 8.42 10.09
CA CYS A 80 -1.81 7.96 8.73
C CYS A 80 -1.94 6.44 8.61
N ALA A 81 -1.39 5.70 9.57
CA ALA A 81 -1.46 4.23 9.62
C ALA A 81 -2.91 3.75 9.61
N ARG A 82 -3.78 4.41 10.38
CA ARG A 82 -5.21 4.06 10.45
C ARG A 82 -5.91 4.28 9.11
N GLY A 83 -5.66 5.40 8.43
CA GLY A 83 -6.20 5.66 7.11
C GLY A 83 -5.74 4.64 6.07
N LEU A 84 -4.45 4.29 6.07
CA LEU A 84 -3.89 3.26 5.20
C LEU A 84 -4.49 1.88 5.48
N GLN A 85 -4.67 1.52 6.75
CA GLN A 85 -5.27 0.26 7.15
C GLN A 85 -6.70 0.09 6.63
N VAL A 86 -7.50 1.17 6.64
CA VAL A 86 -8.85 1.18 6.05
C VAL A 86 -8.77 0.91 4.55
N ARG A 87 -7.87 1.59 3.82
CA ARG A 87 -7.68 1.38 2.38
C ARG A 87 -7.25 -0.05 2.05
N VAL A 88 -6.30 -0.62 2.80
CA VAL A 88 -5.84 -2.01 2.64
C VAL A 88 -7.00 -2.99 2.89
N SER A 89 -7.78 -2.78 3.94
CA SER A 89 -8.91 -3.64 4.29
C SER A 89 -10.01 -3.57 3.22
N ALA A 90 -10.30 -2.38 2.70
CA ALA A 90 -11.25 -2.18 1.61
C ALA A 90 -10.78 -2.89 0.33
N TYR A 91 -9.51 -2.74 -0.05
CA TYR A 91 -8.93 -3.45 -1.19
C TYR A 91 -9.09 -4.97 -1.04
N ARG A 92 -8.68 -5.55 0.10
CA ARG A 92 -8.79 -6.99 0.36
C ARG A 92 -10.23 -7.49 0.27
N SER A 93 -11.17 -6.76 0.87
CA SER A 93 -12.58 -7.12 0.87
C SER A 93 -13.18 -7.11 -0.53
N LEU A 94 -12.82 -6.13 -1.35
CA LEU A 94 -13.29 -6.02 -2.73
C LEU A 94 -12.62 -7.05 -3.64
N ALA A 95 -11.33 -7.33 -3.43
CA ALA A 95 -10.60 -8.32 -4.20
C ALA A 95 -11.16 -9.74 -3.96
N ALA A 96 -11.46 -10.09 -2.72
CA ALA A 96 -12.09 -11.37 -2.38
C ALA A 96 -13.45 -11.53 -3.09
N LYS A 97 -14.34 -10.53 -2.98
CA LYS A 97 -15.65 -10.56 -3.65
C LYS A 97 -15.55 -10.67 -5.17
N ALA A 98 -14.58 -9.99 -5.77
CA ALA A 98 -14.37 -10.06 -7.21
C ALA A 98 -13.87 -11.44 -7.66
N GLN A 99 -13.12 -12.14 -6.81
CA GLN A 99 -12.69 -13.51 -7.07
C GLN A 99 -13.89 -14.49 -7.00
N ASP A 100 -14.72 -14.42 -5.96
CA ASP A 100 -15.92 -15.26 -5.81
C ASP A 100 -16.86 -15.15 -7.03
N GLN A 101 -17.01 -13.93 -7.56
CA GLN A 101 -17.84 -13.66 -8.75
C GLN A 101 -17.27 -14.26 -10.04
N ARG A 102 -15.94 -14.45 -10.13
CA ARG A 102 -15.29 -15.09 -11.28
C ARG A 102 -15.44 -16.61 -11.21
N GLU A 103 -15.36 -17.19 -10.02
CA GLU A 103 -15.50 -18.64 -9.81
C GLU A 103 -16.96 -19.13 -10.00
N SER A 104 -17.93 -18.22 -9.88
CA SER A 104 -19.36 -18.52 -10.06
C SER A 104 -19.85 -18.37 -11.53
N ARG A 105 -18.96 -18.06 -12.48
CA ARG A 105 -19.27 -17.89 -13.90
C ARG A 105 -18.68 -19.01 -14.74
#